data_AF-A0A438F481-F1
#
_entry.id   AF-A0A438F481-F1
#
_cell.length_a   1.000
_cell.length_b   1.000
_cell.length_c   1.000
_cell.angle_alpha   90.00
_cell.angle_beta   90.00
_cell.angle_gamma   90.00
#
_symmetry.space_group_name_H-M   'P 1'
#
loop_
_entity.id
_entity.type
_entity.pdbx_description
1 polymer ?
#
loop_
_entity_poly.entity_id
_entity_poly.type
_entity_poly.pdbx_seq_one_letter_code
_entity_poly.pdbx_strand_id
1 'polypeptide(L)' 'MLTSEESDGDEGDTREENRRRRKEGSFGVESKTFKIGVEEKKGKTQVIIVESKGGVSSWVRLGPMSVEVFLAV' A
#
# COMPACT_ATOMS: atom_id res chain seq x y z
N MET A 1 18.21 -33.28 15.90
CA MET A 1 19.10 -32.25 15.32
C MET A 1 18.53 -30.91 15.72
N LEU A 2 19.24 -30.19 16.58
CA LEU A 2 19.00 -28.78 16.86
C LEU A 2 20.02 -27.97 16.06
N THR A 3 19.60 -26.83 15.52
CA THR A 3 20.44 -25.64 15.45
C THR A 3 19.62 -24.49 16.00
N SER A 4 20.15 -23.89 17.06
CA SER A 4 19.60 -22.79 17.83
C SER A 4 19.87 -21.42 17.18
N GLU A 5 19.23 -20.42 17.77
CA GLU A 5 19.59 -18.98 17.85
C GLU A 5 19.00 -18.02 16.80
N GLU A 6 17.95 -17.33 17.26
CA GLU A 6 17.77 -15.87 17.27
C GLU A 6 18.28 -15.04 16.09
N SER A 7 17.36 -14.34 15.44
CA SER A 7 17.59 -12.96 15.03
C SER A 7 16.34 -12.14 15.31
N ASP A 8 16.51 -11.27 16.29
CA ASP A 8 15.66 -10.14 16.65
C ASP A 8 15.32 -9.30 15.41
N GLY A 9 14.07 -8.83 15.34
CA GLY A 9 13.56 -8.12 14.18
C GLY A 9 12.16 -7.59 14.44
N ASP A 10 12.05 -6.74 15.45
CA ASP A 10 10.91 -5.86 15.75
C ASP A 10 10.62 -4.90 14.57
N GLU A 11 10.12 -5.45 13.45
CA GLU A 11 9.57 -4.70 12.31
C GLU A 11 8.03 -4.78 12.26
N GLY A 12 7.42 -5.37 13.29
CA GLY A 12 5.97 -5.51 13.41
C GLY A 12 5.28 -4.19 13.77
N ASP A 13 5.88 -3.42 14.70
CA ASP A 13 5.21 -2.28 15.33
C ASP A 13 5.17 -1.02 14.44
N THR A 14 6.24 -0.76 13.68
CA THR A 14 6.32 0.41 12.77
C THR A 14 5.41 0.30 11.55
N ARG A 15 5.04 -0.93 11.16
CA ARG A 15 4.16 -1.22 10.02
C ARG A 15 2.71 -0.97 10.40
N GLU A 16 2.30 -1.39 11.59
CA GLU A 16 0.95 -1.16 12.10
C GLU A 16 0.69 0.30 12.46
N GLU A 17 1.68 1.00 13.02
CA GLU A 17 1.56 2.44 13.31
C GLU A 17 1.42 3.28 12.02
N ASN A 18 2.18 2.95 10.97
CA ASN A 18 2.02 3.59 9.66
C ASN A 18 0.63 3.35 9.03
N ARG A 19 0.03 2.17 9.26
CA ARG A 19 -1.33 1.87 8.77
C ARG A 19 -2.38 2.77 9.40
N ARG A 20 -2.20 3.24 10.63
CA ARG A 20 -3.15 4.13 11.31
C ARG A 20 -3.21 5.54 10.69
N ARG A 21 -2.12 5.99 10.04
CA ARG A 21 -2.08 7.25 9.26
C ARG A 21 -2.45 7.07 7.79
N ARG A 22 -2.42 5.84 7.30
CA ARG A 22 -2.66 5.50 5.90
C ARG A 22 -4.15 5.27 5.68
N LYS A 23 -4.79 6.14 4.90
CA LYS A 23 -6.15 5.85 4.40
C LYS A 23 -6.05 4.74 3.36
N GLU A 24 -6.50 3.55 3.72
CA GLU A 24 -6.56 2.38 2.82
C GLU A 24 -8.01 2.10 2.42
N GLY A 25 -8.21 1.66 1.19
CA GLY A 25 -9.50 1.20 0.67
C GLY A 25 -9.31 0.05 -0.32
N SER A 26 -10.36 -0.71 -0.57
CA SER A 26 -10.34 -1.76 -1.58
C SER A 26 -11.69 -1.89 -2.27
N PHE A 27 -11.65 -2.36 -3.52
CA PHE A 27 -12.85 -2.69 -4.30
C PHE A 27 -12.51 -3.77 -5.32
N GLY A 28 -13.54 -4.48 -5.78
CA GLY A 28 -13.43 -5.51 -6.81
C GLY A 28 -13.99 -5.04 -8.14
N VAL A 29 -13.36 -5.45 -9.24
CA VAL A 29 -13.89 -5.31 -10.61
C VAL A 29 -13.67 -6.64 -11.33
N GLU A 30 -14.75 -7.34 -11.65
CA GLU A 30 -14.70 -8.70 -12.21
C GLU A 30 -13.81 -9.65 -11.37
N SER A 31 -12.75 -10.18 -12.00
CA SER A 31 -11.77 -11.11 -11.41
C SER A 31 -10.55 -10.41 -10.79
N LYS A 32 -10.61 -9.08 -10.65
CA LYS A 32 -9.52 -8.24 -10.14
C LYS A 32 -9.91 -7.63 -8.80
N THR A 33 -8.92 -7.52 -7.92
CA THR A 33 -9.02 -6.75 -6.68
C THR A 33 -8.11 -5.54 -6.77
N PHE A 34 -8.62 -4.38 -6.38
CA PHE A 34 -7.85 -3.15 -6.27
C PHE A 34 -7.70 -2.77 -4.80
N LYS A 35 -6.48 -2.42 -4.40
CA LYS A 35 -6.18 -1.79 -3.11
C LYS A 35 -5.66 -0.39 -3.39
N ILE A 36 -6.25 0.59 -2.72
CA ILE A 36 -5.83 1.99 -2.75
C ILE A 36 -5.24 2.33 -1.40
N GLY A 37 -4.07 2.96 -1.38
CA GLY A 37 -3.47 3.52 -0.18
C GLY A 37 -3.02 4.95 -0.40
N VAL A 38 -3.35 5.83 0.55
CA VAL A 38 -2.86 7.22 0.60
C VAL A 38 -1.72 7.31 1.60
N GLU A 39 -0.54 7.71 1.15
CA GLU A 39 0.64 7.90 2.00
C GLU A 39 1.09 9.37 1.96
N GLU A 40 1.60 9.89 3.07
CA GLU A 40 2.36 11.13 3.08
C GLU A 40 3.86 10.83 3.05
N LYS A 41 4.56 11.35 2.03
CA LYS A 41 6.02 11.21 1.90
C LYS A 41 6.65 12.59 1.78
N LYS A 42 7.49 12.96 2.75
CA LYS A 42 8.16 14.27 2.82
C LYS A 42 7.17 15.45 2.70
N GLY A 43 6.03 15.35 3.39
CA GLY A 43 4.97 16.37 3.35
C GLY A 43 4.17 16.44 2.04
N LYS A 44 4.31 15.46 1.15
CA LYS A 44 3.54 15.35 -0.09
C LYS A 44 2.68 14.10 -0.08
N THR A 45 1.38 14.28 -0.32
CA THR A 45 0.44 13.17 -0.50
C THR A 45 0.76 12.39 -1.79
N GLN A 46 0.80 11.07 -1.68
CA GLN A 46 0.92 10.15 -2.80
C GLN A 46 -0.18 9.09 -2.69
N VAL A 47 -0.68 8.62 -3.83
CA VAL A 47 -1.62 7.51 -3.90
C VAL A 47 -0.94 6.32 -4.57
N ILE A 48 -1.10 5.14 -3.98
CA ILE A 48 -0.67 3.87 -4.57
C ILE A 48 -1.93 3.07 -4.86
N ILE A 49 -2.06 2.60 -6.10
CA ILE A 49 -3.11 1.68 -6.51
C ILE A 49 -2.44 0.37 -6.89
N VAL A 50 -2.86 -0.72 -6.26
CA VAL A 50 -2.39 -2.07 -6.54
C VAL A 50 -3.56 -2.86 -7.11
N GLU A 51 -3.38 -3.43 -8.29
CA GLU A 51 -4.30 -4.38 -8.93
C GLU A 51 -3.78 -5.79 -8.72
N SER A 52 -4.65 -6.74 -8.39
CA SER A 52 -4.28 -8.15 -8.23
C SER A 52 -5.29 -9.05 -8.95
N LYS A 53 -4.77 -10.05 -9.69
CA LYS A 53 -5.56 -11.09 -10.35
C LYS A 53 -4.76 -12.38 -10.47
N GLY A 54 -5.36 -13.50 -10.07
CA GLY A 54 -4.76 -14.83 -10.26
C GLY A 54 -3.37 -14.99 -9.63
N GLY A 55 -3.12 -14.34 -8.48
CA GLY A 55 -1.82 -14.37 -7.80
C GLY A 55 -0.77 -13.39 -8.34
N VAL A 56 -1.03 -12.68 -9.43
CA VAL A 56 -0.14 -11.64 -9.98
C VAL A 56 -0.66 -10.26 -9.56
N SER A 57 0.26 -9.32 -9.30
CA SER A 57 -0.10 -7.94 -8.97
C SER A 57 0.65 -6.92 -9.82
N SER A 58 -0.08 -5.87 -10.18
CA SER A 58 0.43 -4.67 -10.87
C SER A 58 0.20 -3.45 -9.98
N TRP A 59 0.96 -2.38 -10.18
CA TRP A 59 0.78 -1.16 -9.39
C TRP A 59 1.11 0.12 -10.15
N VAL A 60 0.52 1.22 -9.71
CA VAL A 60 0.87 2.58 -10.11
C VAL A 60 1.02 3.47 -8.88
N ARG A 61 1.92 4.46 -8.97
CA ARG A 61 2.11 5.50 -7.95
C ARG A 61 1.79 6.86 -8.56
N LEU A 62 0.86 7.57 -7.93
CA LEU A 62 0.43 8.89 -8.34
C LEU A 62 1.04 9.94 -7.40
N GLY A 63 1.71 10.93 -7.98
CA GLY A 63 2.13 12.14 -7.27
C GLY A 63 0.99 13.16 -7.15
N PRO A 64 1.21 14.26 -6.41
CA PRO A 64 0.18 15.25 -6.11
C PRO A 64 -0.63 15.72 -7.33
N MET A 65 0.04 16.17 -8.40
CA MET A 65 -0.63 16.64 -9.62
C MET A 65 -1.49 15.56 -10.29
N SER A 66 -1.00 14.32 -10.35
CA SER A 66 -1.77 13.22 -10.94
C SER A 66 -2.95 12.79 -10.08
N VAL A 67 -2.86 12.95 -8.75
CA VAL A 67 -3.98 12.68 -7.84
C VAL A 67 -5.08 13.71 -8.04
N GLU A 68 -4.73 14.99 -8.18
CA GLU A 68 -5.69 16.06 -8.47
C GLU A 68 -6.47 15.77 -9.77
N VAL A 69 -5.76 15.42 -10.85
CA VAL A 69 -6.41 15.06 -12.13
C VAL A 69 -7.27 13.82 -12.00
N PHE A 70 -6.83 12.80 -11.26
CA PHE A 70 -7.55 11.54 -11.08
C PHE A 70 -8.86 11.70 -10.27
N LEU A 71 -8.92 12.69 -9.38
CA LEU A 71 -10.12 12.97 -8.56
C LEU A 71 -11.03 14.03 -9.18
N ALA A 72 -10.60 14.71 -10.25
CA ALA A 72 -11.37 15.78 -10.90
C ALA A 72 -12.44 15.27 -11.88
N VAL A 73 -12.61 13.94 -12.02
CA VAL A 73 -13.53 13.28 -12.94
C VAL A 73 -14.76 12.71 -12.24
#